data_AF-A0A930AZS1-F1
#
_entry.id   AF-A0A930AZS1-F1
#
_cell.length_a   1.000
_cell.length_b   1.000
_cell.length_c   1.000
_cell.angle_alpha   90.00
_cell.angle_beta   90.00
_cell.angle_gamma   90.00
#
_symmetry.space_group_name_H-M   'P 1'
#
loop_
_entity.id
_entity.type
_entity.pdbx_description
1 polymer ?
#
loop_
_entity_poly.entity_id
_entity_poly.type
_entity_poly.pdbx_seq_one_letter_code
_entity_poly.pdbx_strand_id
1 'polypeptide(L)' 'LVWSAGNVVKNNHTFAEYYRHKTEDQGKSHYQALGHCAKKLVKSIYHMLKYNESFNLD' A
#
# COMPACT_ATOMS: atom_id res chain seq x y z
N LEU A 1 0.45 -8.04 8.92
CA LEU A 1 0.53 -6.86 8.03
C LEU A 1 0.88 -7.20 6.58
N VAL A 2 1.94 -7.99 6.33
CA VAL A 2 2.41 -8.29 4.96
C VAL A 2 1.33 -8.98 4.10
N TRP A 3 0.62 -9.96 4.66
CA TRP A 3 -0.51 -10.62 3.98
C TRP A 3 -1.65 -9.66 3.62
N SER A 4 -2.01 -8.77 4.56
CA SER A 4 -3.01 -7.72 4.32
C SER A 4 -2.56 -6.75 3.23
N ALA A 5 -1.29 -6.33 3.25
CA ALA A 5 -0.71 -5.49 2.21
C ALA A 5 -0.72 -6.21 0.84
N GLY A 6 -0.44 -7.51 0.81
CA GLY A 6 -0.56 -8.33 -0.40
C GLY A 6 -1.99 -8.37 -0.94
N ASN A 7 -3.00 -8.49 -0.09
CA ASN A 7 -4.40 -8.41 -0.51
C ASN A 7 -4.79 -7.01 -1.01
N VAL A 8 -4.33 -5.95 -0.34
CA VAL A 8 -4.56 -4.57 -0.80
C VAL A 8 -3.93 -4.35 -2.17
N VAL A 9 -2.69 -4.77 -2.39
CA VAL A 9 -2.01 -4.70 -3.70
C VAL A 9 -2.81 -5.40 -4.80
N LYS A 10 -3.48 -6.53 -4.51
CA LYS A 10 -4.29 -7.25 -5.51
C LYS A 10 -5.62 -6.58 -5.84
N ASN A 11 -6.21 -5.85 -4.90
CA ASN A 11 -7.58 -5.31 -5.03
C ASN A 11 -7.61 -3.79 -5.20
N ASN A 12 -6.46 -3.13 -5.25
CA ASN A 12 -6.37 -1.68 -5.29
C ASN A 12 -5.31 -1.25 -6.30
N HIS A 13 -5.73 -0.50 -7.33
CA HIS A 13 -4.86 -0.08 -8.41
C HIS A 13 -3.68 0.78 -7.92
N THR A 14 -3.95 1.80 -7.09
CA THR A 14 -2.92 2.69 -6.53
C THR A 14 -1.86 1.94 -5.73
N PHE A 15 -2.27 0.95 -4.93
CA PHE A 15 -1.32 0.10 -4.21
C PHE A 15 -0.60 -0.89 -5.12
N ALA A 16 -1.23 -1.38 -6.19
CA ALA A 16 -0.58 -2.20 -7.21
C ALA A 16 0.53 -1.45 -7.92
N GLU A 17 0.25 -0.22 -8.36
CA GLU A 17 1.24 0.65 -8.99
C GLU A 17 2.36 1.02 -8.01
N TYR A 18 2.03 1.36 -6.77
CA TYR A 18 3.03 1.64 -5.75
C TYR A 18 3.92 0.43 -5.46
N TYR A 19 3.34 -0.77 -5.39
CA TYR A 19 4.10 -2.02 -5.25
C TYR A 19 5.03 -2.22 -6.45
N ARG A 20 4.51 -2.06 -7.67
CA ARG A 20 5.26 -2.21 -8.92
C ARG A 20 6.43 -1.23 -8.98
N HIS A 21 6.21 0.02 -8.61
CA HIS A 21 7.29 1.02 -8.50
C HIS A 21 8.38 0.59 -7.51
N LYS A 22 8.03 -0.05 -6.39
CA LYS A 22 9.04 -0.56 -5.44
C LYS A 22 9.82 -1.74 -5.99
N THR A 23 9.19 -2.64 -6.74
CA THR A 23 9.87 -3.82 -7.28
C THR A 23 10.64 -3.53 -8.55
N GLU A 24 10.01 -2.89 -9.54
CA GLU A 24 10.55 -2.69 -10.88
C GLU A 24 11.54 -1.53 -10.92
N ASP A 25 11.14 -0.34 -10.42
CA ASP A 25 11.99 0.85 -10.55
C ASP A 25 13.06 0.94 -9.45
N GLN A 26 12.77 0.39 -8.26
CA GLN A 26 13.68 0.46 -7.10
C GLN A 26 14.37 -0.87 -6.77
N GLY A 27 14.12 -1.92 -7.55
CA GLY A 27 14.76 -3.23 -7.40
C GLY A 27 14.53 -3.92 -6.06
N LYS A 28 13.45 -3.58 -5.32
CA LYS A 28 13.21 -4.17 -4.00
C LYS A 28 12.63 -5.57 -4.11
N SER A 29 13.01 -6.45 -3.18
CA SER A 29 12.43 -7.78 -3.11
C SER A 29 10.93 -7.70 -2.80
N HIS A 30 10.19 -8.76 -3.14
CA HIS A 30 8.74 -8.86 -2.91
C HIS A 30 8.35 -8.47 -1.47
N TYR A 31 9.03 -9.06 -0.47
CA TYR A 31 8.72 -8.79 0.93
C TYR A 31 9.09 -7.38 1.38
N GLN A 32 10.17 -6.79 0.82
CA GLN A 32 10.51 -5.39 1.07
C GLN A 32 9.43 -4.46 0.49
N ALA A 33 9.01 -4.69 -0.75
CA ALA A 33 7.95 -3.92 -1.40
C ALA A 33 6.61 -4.04 -0.65
N LEU A 34 6.23 -5.24 -0.22
CA LEU A 34 5.05 -5.43 0.63
C LEU A 34 5.18 -4.75 2.00
N GLY A 35 6.36 -4.72 2.60
CA GLY A 35 6.62 -3.96 3.82
C GLY A 35 6.39 -2.46 3.63
N HIS A 36 6.83 -1.91 2.49
CA HIS A 36 6.54 -0.52 2.11
C HIS A 36 5.04 -0.28 1.91
N CYS A 37 4.34 -1.20 1.25
CA CYS A 37 2.89 -1.12 1.07
C CYS A 37 2.16 -1.16 2.43
N ALA A 38 2.58 -2.05 3.33
CA ALA A 38 2.02 -2.17 4.67
C ALA A 38 2.18 -0.88 5.48
N LYS A 39 3.35 -0.23 5.42
CA LYS A 39 3.59 1.07 6.06
C LYS A 39 2.69 2.17 5.47
N LYS A 40 2.52 2.18 4.15
CA LYS A 40 1.66 3.16 3.46
C LYS A 40 0.19 2.96 3.84
N LEU A 41 -0.27 1.71 3.88
CA LEU A 41 -1.62 1.33 4.31
C LEU A 41 -1.94 1.81 5.72
N VAL A 42 -1.06 1.56 6.69
CA VAL A 42 -1.26 2.05 8.07
C VAL A 42 -1.36 3.57 8.12
N LYS A 43 -0.53 4.28 7.33
CA LYS A 43 -0.60 5.75 7.25
C LYS A 43 -1.92 6.23 6.65
N SER A 44 -2.43 5.58 5.61
CA SER A 44 -3.73 5.91 5.01
C SER A 44 -4.86 5.70 6.00
N ILE A 45 -4.88 4.57 6.72
CA ILE A 45 -5.87 4.29 7.77
C ILE A 45 -5.81 5.35 8.87
N TYR A 46 -4.61 5.68 9.34
CA TYR A 46 -4.43 6.73 10.34
C TYR A 46 -4.94 8.09 9.85
N HIS A 47 -4.68 8.44 8.59
CA HIS A 47 -5.13 9.70 8.00
C HIS A 47 -6.67 9.78 7.98
N MET A 48 -7.33 8.74 7.48
CA MET A 48 -8.79 8.66 7.44
C MET A 48 -9.40 8.82 8.84
N LEU A 49 -8.86 8.12 9.83
CA LEU A 49 -9.33 8.21 11.21
C LEU A 49 -9.07 9.58 11.83
N LYS A 50 -7.93 10.20 11.53
CA LYS A 50 -7.52 11.48 12.13
C LYS A 50 -8.29 12.66 11.56
N TYR A 51 -8.56 12.64 10.26
CA TYR A 51 -9.23 13.74 9.56
C TYR A 51 -10.72 13.45 9.30
N ASN A 52 -11.22 12.30 9.74
CA ASN A 52 -12.58 11.83 9.51
C ASN A 52 -12.95 11.83 8.00
N GLU A 53 -11.99 11.45 7.18
CA GLU A 53 -12.13 11.37 5.72
C GLU A 53 -12.49 9.95 5.31
N SER A 54 -13.37 9.82 4.33
CA SER A 54 -13.65 8.54 3.70
C SER A 54 -12.48 8.09 2.83
N PHE A 55 -12.31 6.78 2.72
CA PHE A 55 -11.37 6.21 1.76
C PHE A 55 -11.88 6.51 0.36
N ASN A 56 -11.17 7.34 -0.40
CA ASN A 56 -11.46 7.57 -1.82
C ASN A 56 -10.37 6.93 -2.69
N LEU A 57 -10.80 6.19 -3.70
CA LEU A 57 -9.96 5.50 -4.68
C LEU A 57 -10.14 6.01 -6.11
N ASP A 58 -11.06 6.96 -6.30
CA ASP A 58 -11.29 7.66 -7.56
C ASP A 58 -10.24 8.77 -7.80
#